data_AF-R8ZYZ3-F1
#
_entry.id   AF-R8ZYZ3-F1
#
_cell.length_a   1.000
_cell.length_b   1.000
_cell.length_c   1.000
_cell.angle_alpha   90.00
_cell.angle_beta   90.00
_cell.angle_gamma   90.00
#
_symmetry.space_group_name_H-M   'P 1'
#
loop_
_entity.id
_entity.type
_entity.pdbx_description
1 polymer ?
#
loop_
_entity_poly.entity_id
_entity_poly.type
_entity_poly.pdbx_seq_one_letter_code
_entity_poly.pdbx_strand_id
1 'polypeptide(L)'
;MVTLSIGISIPLYAEERKSDVPEWIGEFKKLDEKELANKKEGWYATGLPDFRNDAVNGSGLGVIANIFYNGTKTDSSFKYTPYEHMFNVGIYRTNRGTQNNYLAWDAPYFADTAYRLRAYVGHDASFYNQYFGVGTESLQPLYFKDRNMDGSRITRNATFSDFENANSYARNRGPGKEFTSNQHYHDYQFETTYGQFALDKTIFQVFRVWGGSGVFEKFR
;
A
#
# COMPACT_ATOMS: atom_id res chain seq x y z
N MET A 1 -29.79 -11.04 39.22
CA MET A 1 -30.43 -10.01 38.38
C MET A 1 -29.87 -8.67 38.82
N VAL A 2 -28.96 -8.09 38.04
CA VAL A 2 -28.32 -6.81 38.35
C VAL A 2 -28.40 -5.98 37.07
N THR A 3 -29.17 -4.90 37.14
CA THR A 3 -29.33 -3.93 36.05
C THR A 3 -28.38 -2.79 36.33
N LEU A 4 -27.38 -2.58 35.47
CA LEU A 4 -26.49 -1.42 35.54
C LEU A 4 -27.05 -0.33 34.60
N SER A 5 -27.65 0.70 35.19
CA SER A 5 -28.13 1.87 34.45
C SER A 5 -27.00 2.89 34.33
N ILE A 6 -26.43 3.04 33.12
CA ILE A 6 -25.48 4.12 32.82
C ILE A 6 -26.30 5.30 32.29
N GLY A 7 -26.41 6.37 33.08
CA GLY A 7 -26.97 7.64 32.65
C GLY A 7 -25.87 8.52 32.06
N ILE A 8 -25.98 8.89 30.79
CA ILE A 8 -25.16 9.93 30.16
C ILE A 8 -25.97 11.22 30.15
N SER A 9 -25.52 12.21 30.92
CA SER A 9 -26.05 13.58 30.87
C SER A 9 -25.27 14.39 29.84
N ILE A 10 -25.90 14.70 28.71
CA ILE A 10 -25.36 15.61 27.69
C ILE A 10 -25.89 17.02 27.99
N PRO A 11 -25.04 18.03 28.23
CA PRO A 11 -25.51 19.41 28.32
C PRO A 11 -26.03 19.86 26.96
N LEU A 12 -27.32 20.15 26.88
CA LEU A 12 -27.99 20.78 25.74
C LEU A 12 -27.69 22.28 25.74
N TYR A 13 -26.49 22.65 25.29
CA TYR A 13 -26.29 23.97 24.69
C TYR A 13 -26.37 23.78 23.18
N ALA A 14 -27.59 23.84 22.65
CA ALA A 14 -27.83 23.93 21.22
C ALA A 14 -27.63 25.40 20.81
N GLU A 15 -26.45 25.72 20.30
CA GLU A 15 -26.21 26.95 19.56
C GLU A 15 -27.15 26.95 18.32
N GLU A 16 -27.77 28.10 18.04
CA GLU A 16 -28.78 28.23 16.99
C GLU A 16 -28.18 27.84 15.63
N ARG A 17 -28.63 26.71 15.06
CA ARG A 17 -28.06 26.15 13.83
C ARG A 17 -28.35 27.10 12.65
N LYS A 18 -27.29 27.52 11.95
CA LYS A 18 -27.43 28.15 10.62
C LYS A 18 -28.01 27.12 9.64
N SER A 19 -29.04 27.52 8.88
CA SER A 19 -29.79 26.65 7.95
C SER A 19 -28.94 26.01 6.86
N ASP A 20 -27.77 26.59 6.56
CA ASP A 20 -26.97 26.25 5.39
C ASP A 20 -25.87 25.21 5.69
N VAL A 21 -25.80 24.72 6.93
CA VAL A 21 -24.83 23.70 7.36
C VAL A 21 -25.52 22.33 7.39
N PRO A 22 -25.02 21.31 6.67
CA PRO A 22 -25.59 19.97 6.76
C PRO A 22 -25.58 19.45 8.19
N GLU A 23 -26.67 18.82 8.64
CA GLU A 23 -26.83 18.37 10.04
C GLU A 23 -25.66 17.49 10.53
N TRP A 24 -25.08 16.72 9.62
CA TRP A 24 -24.00 15.78 9.89
C TRP A 24 -22.59 16.39 9.89
N ILE A 25 -22.43 17.66 9.50
CA ILE A 25 -21.19 18.45 9.65
C ILE A 25 -21.41 19.55 10.69
N GLY A 26 -20.42 19.78 11.54
CA GLY A 26 -20.39 20.99 12.37
C GLY A 26 -19.66 22.14 11.68
N GLU A 27 -20.10 23.38 11.92
CA GLU A 27 -19.49 24.60 11.37
C GLU A 27 -17.98 24.69 11.66
N PHE A 28 -17.52 24.09 12.76
CA PHE A 28 -16.10 24.01 13.11
C PHE A 28 -15.23 23.27 12.09
N LYS A 29 -15.81 22.49 11.17
CA LYS A 29 -15.08 21.82 10.07
C LYS A 29 -14.98 22.67 8.81
N LYS A 30 -15.57 23.86 8.80
CA LYS A 30 -15.50 24.75 7.65
C LYS A 30 -14.06 25.11 7.36
N LEU A 31 -13.70 25.03 6.09
CA LEU A 31 -12.39 25.45 5.63
C LEU A 31 -12.22 26.95 5.86
N ASP A 32 -11.00 27.39 6.13
CA ASP A 32 -10.73 28.81 6.30
C ASP A 32 -10.93 29.58 4.99
N GLU A 33 -11.10 30.90 5.10
CA GLU A 33 -11.42 31.75 3.95
C GLU A 33 -10.35 31.69 2.85
N LYS A 34 -9.07 31.54 3.23
CA LYS A 34 -7.96 31.47 2.27
C LYS A 34 -7.96 30.13 1.55
N GLU A 35 -8.24 29.02 2.23
CA GLU A 35 -8.40 27.72 1.58
C GLU A 35 -9.60 27.73 0.62
N LEU A 36 -10.75 28.25 1.04
CA LEU A 36 -11.95 28.36 0.20
C LEU A 36 -11.73 29.24 -1.04
N ALA A 37 -10.99 30.35 -0.90
CA ALA A 37 -10.69 31.24 -2.01
C ALA A 37 -9.81 30.55 -3.08
N ASN A 38 -8.94 29.64 -2.67
CA ASN A 38 -8.04 28.92 -3.56
C ASN A 38 -8.59 27.56 -4.03
N LYS A 39 -9.68 27.08 -3.42
CA LYS A 39 -10.30 25.80 -3.75
C LYS A 39 -10.94 25.87 -5.14
N LYS A 40 -10.39 25.08 -6.06
CA LYS A 40 -10.92 24.94 -7.43
C LYS A 40 -12.20 24.11 -7.43
N GLU A 41 -13.17 24.45 -8.28
CA GLU A 41 -14.31 23.59 -8.56
C GLU A 41 -13.92 22.50 -9.57
N GLY A 42 -14.57 21.35 -9.48
CA GLY A 42 -14.35 20.24 -10.40
C GLY A 42 -13.02 19.52 -10.20
N TRP A 43 -12.41 19.10 -11.30
CA TRP A 43 -11.25 18.22 -11.29
C TRP A 43 -9.91 18.97 -11.32
N TYR A 44 -8.94 18.49 -10.56
CA TYR A 44 -7.53 18.85 -10.73
C TYR A 44 -6.63 17.69 -10.31
N ALA A 45 -5.38 17.69 -10.77
CA ALA A 45 -4.42 16.65 -10.43
C ALA A 45 -3.07 17.26 -10.01
N THR A 46 -2.37 16.53 -9.14
CA THR A 46 -0.97 16.76 -8.80
C THR A 46 -0.21 15.46 -8.97
N GLY A 47 1.10 15.53 -9.21
CA GLY A 47 1.90 14.32 -9.33
C GLY A 47 3.38 14.62 -9.25
N LEU A 48 4.12 13.59 -8.85
CA LEU A 48 5.57 13.63 -8.73
C LEU A 48 6.16 12.38 -9.39
N PRO A 49 7.28 12.51 -10.11
CA PRO A 49 8.05 11.35 -10.51
C PRO A 49 8.68 10.68 -9.28
N ASP A 50 8.86 9.38 -9.36
CA ASP A 50 9.42 8.56 -8.29
C ASP A 50 10.69 7.86 -8.78
N PHE A 51 11.84 8.24 -8.23
CA PHE A 51 13.13 7.64 -8.56
C PHE A 51 13.72 7.04 -7.30
N ARG A 52 14.10 5.76 -7.36
CA ARG A 52 14.79 5.09 -6.24
C ARG A 52 15.90 4.21 -6.77
N ASN A 53 16.91 4.00 -5.96
CA ASN A 53 18.00 3.08 -6.27
C ASN A 53 18.41 2.37 -4.98
N ASP A 54 18.43 1.05 -5.02
CA ASP A 54 18.92 0.22 -3.93
C ASP A 54 19.70 -0.99 -4.44
N ALA A 55 20.53 -1.58 -3.58
CA ALA A 55 21.45 -2.65 -3.97
C ALA A 55 20.75 -3.97 -4.36
N VAL A 56 19.51 -4.19 -3.89
CA VAL A 56 18.76 -5.42 -4.10
C VAL A 56 17.92 -5.30 -5.38
N ASN A 57 17.09 -4.27 -5.47
CA ASN A 57 16.13 -4.09 -6.57
C ASN A 57 16.69 -3.24 -7.72
N GLY A 58 17.88 -2.65 -7.54
CA GLY A 58 18.54 -1.81 -8.53
C GLY A 58 17.91 -0.42 -8.64
N SER A 59 18.02 0.18 -9.82
CA SER A 59 17.42 1.47 -10.11
C SER A 59 15.98 1.30 -10.56
N GLY A 60 15.10 2.19 -10.12
CA GLY A 60 13.70 2.20 -10.52
C GLY A 60 13.11 3.57 -10.74
N LEU A 61 12.03 3.55 -11.50
CA LEU A 61 11.27 4.70 -11.96
C LEU A 61 9.78 4.44 -11.76
N GLY A 62 9.07 5.48 -11.35
CA GLY A 62 7.64 5.48 -11.22
C GLY A 62 7.05 6.87 -11.22
N VAL A 63 5.76 6.89 -10.91
CA VAL A 63 4.97 8.11 -10.75
C VAL A 63 3.97 7.90 -9.63
N ILE A 64 3.77 8.95 -8.85
CA ILE A 64 2.67 9.05 -7.88
C ILE A 64 1.83 10.26 -8.28
N ALA A 65 0.53 10.06 -8.41
CA ALA A 65 -0.42 11.10 -8.76
C ALA A 65 -1.60 11.14 -7.79
N ASN A 66 -2.08 12.34 -7.49
CA ASN A 66 -3.34 12.58 -6.79
C ASN A 66 -4.29 13.29 -7.74
N ILE A 67 -5.47 12.72 -7.95
CA ILE A 67 -6.52 13.27 -8.79
C ILE A 67 -7.68 13.60 -7.86
N PHE A 68 -8.06 14.87 -7.81
CA PHE A 68 -9.08 15.38 -6.92
C PHE A 68 -10.29 15.83 -7.73
N TYR A 69 -11.47 15.53 -7.22
CA TYR A 69 -12.71 16.21 -7.57
C TYR A 69 -13.18 16.97 -6.34
N ASN A 70 -13.35 18.28 -6.47
CA ASN A 70 -13.70 19.16 -5.35
C ASN A 70 -15.18 19.45 -5.20
N GLY A 71 -16.02 18.93 -6.11
CA GLY A 71 -17.41 19.34 -6.24
C GLY A 71 -17.54 20.75 -6.81
N THR A 72 -18.70 21.34 -6.61
CA THR A 72 -19.08 22.68 -7.00
C THR A 72 -19.48 23.49 -5.76
N LYS A 73 -19.46 24.81 -5.84
CA LYS A 73 -19.84 25.71 -4.73
C LYS A 73 -21.29 25.56 -4.29
N THR A 74 -22.14 24.93 -5.10
CA THR A 74 -23.53 24.60 -4.75
C THR A 74 -23.65 23.35 -3.89
N ASP A 75 -22.61 22.52 -3.84
CA ASP A 75 -22.61 21.28 -3.06
C ASP A 75 -22.46 21.60 -1.57
N SER A 76 -23.17 20.83 -0.75
CA SER A 76 -23.32 21.12 0.68
C SER A 76 -22.02 20.92 1.46
N SER A 77 -21.19 19.98 1.01
CA SER A 77 -19.88 19.64 1.56
C SER A 77 -18.74 20.52 1.05
N PHE A 78 -18.93 21.30 -0.03
CA PHE A 78 -17.84 22.05 -0.69
C PHE A 78 -17.04 22.92 0.27
N LYS A 79 -17.71 23.53 1.27
CA LYS A 79 -17.06 24.42 2.23
C LYS A 79 -16.41 23.70 3.42
N TYR A 80 -16.60 22.39 3.55
CA TYR A 80 -16.29 21.62 4.76
C TYR A 80 -15.37 20.41 4.50
N THR A 81 -15.03 20.15 3.24
CA THR A 81 -14.05 19.12 2.87
C THR A 81 -13.02 19.69 1.90
N PRO A 82 -11.73 19.32 2.01
CA PRO A 82 -10.73 19.71 1.02
C PRO A 82 -11.06 19.19 -0.40
N TYR A 83 -11.69 18.01 -0.49
CA TYR A 83 -12.11 17.35 -1.74
C TYR A 83 -13.38 16.50 -1.53
N GLU A 84 -14.14 16.28 -2.60
CA GLU A 84 -15.26 15.32 -2.63
C GLU A 84 -14.78 13.91 -2.95
N HIS A 85 -13.87 13.80 -3.92
CA HIS A 85 -13.20 12.55 -4.25
C HIS A 85 -11.71 12.80 -4.39
N MET A 86 -10.91 11.90 -3.83
CA MET A 86 -9.48 11.83 -4.08
C MET A 86 -9.15 10.44 -4.60
N PHE A 87 -8.45 10.37 -5.71
CA PHE A 87 -7.82 9.17 -6.23
C PHE A 87 -6.31 9.32 -6.11
N ASN A 88 -5.65 8.40 -5.42
CA ASN A 88 -4.20 8.35 -5.30
C ASN A 88 -3.68 7.13 -6.07
N VAL A 89 -2.87 7.36 -7.09
CA VAL A 89 -2.35 6.34 -8.00
C VAL A 89 -0.85 6.29 -7.89
N GLY A 90 -0.29 5.11 -7.69
CA GLY A 90 1.14 4.86 -7.75
C GLY A 90 1.45 3.76 -8.75
N ILE A 91 2.46 3.97 -9.58
CA ILE A 91 3.02 2.95 -10.48
C ILE A 91 4.54 3.06 -10.38
N TYR A 92 5.21 1.98 -10.00
CA TYR A 92 6.65 1.95 -9.80
C TYR A 92 7.26 0.64 -10.30
N ARG A 93 8.40 0.73 -10.99
CA ARG A 93 9.15 -0.42 -11.53
C ARG A 93 10.64 -0.26 -11.31
N THR A 94 11.34 -1.35 -11.05
CA THR A 94 12.80 -1.40 -11.04
C THR A 94 13.36 -2.26 -12.17
N ASN A 95 14.64 -2.06 -12.50
CA ASN A 95 15.34 -2.88 -13.48
C ASN A 95 15.68 -4.30 -12.98
N ARG A 96 15.51 -4.57 -11.67
CA ARG A 96 15.60 -5.92 -11.09
C ARG A 96 14.25 -6.34 -10.50
N GLY A 97 13.18 -6.19 -11.29
CA GLY A 97 11.96 -6.97 -11.09
C GLY A 97 11.05 -6.58 -9.91
N THR A 98 11.26 -5.44 -9.25
CA THR A 98 10.27 -4.94 -8.27
C THR A 98 9.19 -4.14 -8.98
N GLN A 99 7.93 -4.40 -8.60
CA GLN A 99 6.75 -3.70 -9.06
C GLN A 99 5.90 -3.29 -7.85
N ASN A 100 5.43 -2.05 -7.84
CA ASN A 100 4.42 -1.57 -6.89
C ASN A 100 3.40 -0.76 -7.69
N ASN A 101 2.14 -1.18 -7.64
CA ASN A 101 1.03 -0.48 -8.25
C ASN A 101 -0.07 -0.34 -7.22
N TYR A 102 -0.70 0.82 -7.14
CA TYR A 102 -1.90 0.94 -6.34
C TYR A 102 -2.83 2.02 -6.88
N LEU A 103 -4.08 1.89 -6.48
CA LEU A 103 -5.13 2.89 -6.61
C LEU A 103 -5.86 2.96 -5.28
N ALA A 104 -5.83 4.12 -4.65
CA ALA A 104 -6.66 4.45 -3.50
C ALA A 104 -7.73 5.44 -3.93
N TRP A 105 -8.94 5.29 -3.41
CA TRP A 105 -10.06 6.22 -3.56
C TRP A 105 -10.59 6.59 -2.18
N ASP A 106 -10.89 7.86 -1.99
CA ASP A 106 -11.42 8.42 -0.76
C ASP A 106 -12.52 9.44 -1.07
N ALA A 107 -13.66 9.31 -0.39
CA ALA A 107 -14.80 10.21 -0.52
C ALA A 107 -15.34 10.54 0.88
N PRO A 108 -14.95 11.68 1.50
CA PRO A 108 -15.27 12.03 2.88
C PRO A 108 -16.76 12.14 3.22
N TYR A 109 -17.57 12.63 2.28
CA TYR A 109 -18.99 12.88 2.44
C TYR A 109 -19.76 12.39 1.22
N PHE A 110 -19.60 11.09 0.96
CA PHE A 110 -20.10 10.46 -0.26
C PHE A 110 -21.60 10.71 -0.44
N ALA A 111 -21.96 11.25 -1.62
CA ALA A 111 -23.33 11.60 -1.99
C ALA A 111 -24.02 12.56 -1.00
N ASP A 112 -23.31 13.59 -0.50
CA ASP A 112 -23.83 14.58 0.45
C ASP A 112 -24.35 13.94 1.75
N THR A 113 -23.66 12.90 2.24
CA THR A 113 -24.03 12.20 3.47
C THR A 113 -22.91 12.24 4.53
N ALA A 114 -23.27 11.85 5.76
CA ALA A 114 -22.32 11.67 6.86
C ALA A 114 -21.30 10.52 6.65
N TYR A 115 -21.40 9.79 5.54
CA TYR A 115 -20.59 8.61 5.26
C TYR A 115 -19.33 8.96 4.46
N ARG A 116 -18.22 8.39 4.90
CA ARG A 116 -16.95 8.36 4.17
C ARG A 116 -16.73 6.98 3.56
N LEU A 117 -16.46 6.93 2.27
CA LEU A 117 -16.04 5.71 1.59
C LEU A 117 -14.55 5.75 1.30
N ARG A 118 -13.87 4.65 1.56
CA ARG A 118 -12.46 4.45 1.18
C ARG A 118 -12.31 3.09 0.52
N ALA A 119 -11.65 3.08 -0.62
CA ALA A 119 -11.24 1.87 -1.30
C ALA A 119 -9.75 1.92 -1.60
N TYR A 120 -9.08 0.79 -1.54
CA TYR A 120 -7.68 0.66 -1.89
C TYR A 120 -7.52 -0.65 -2.64
N VAL A 121 -6.83 -0.63 -3.77
CA VAL A 121 -6.35 -1.84 -4.45
C VAL A 121 -4.87 -1.67 -4.75
N GLY A 122 -4.10 -2.72 -4.50
CA GLY A 122 -2.66 -2.73 -4.71
C GLY A 122 -2.21 -4.04 -5.32
N HIS A 123 -1.12 -3.95 -6.06
CA HIS A 123 -0.38 -5.08 -6.60
C HIS A 123 1.10 -4.84 -6.40
N ASP A 124 1.73 -5.71 -5.62
CA ASP A 124 3.15 -5.67 -5.30
C ASP A 124 3.82 -6.95 -5.76
N ALA A 125 4.92 -6.82 -6.48
CA ALA A 125 5.74 -7.93 -6.90
C ALA A 125 7.22 -7.64 -6.64
N SER A 126 7.97 -8.65 -6.21
CA SER A 126 9.43 -8.62 -6.16
C SER A 126 9.97 -9.99 -6.52
N PHE A 127 10.74 -10.06 -7.60
CA PHE A 127 11.24 -11.31 -8.18
C PHE A 127 12.62 -11.73 -7.66
N TYR A 128 13.33 -10.85 -6.94
CA TYR A 128 14.73 -11.08 -6.53
C TYR A 128 14.96 -10.74 -5.05
N ASN A 129 13.99 -11.06 -4.17
CA ASN A 129 14.21 -10.84 -2.75
C ASN A 129 15.22 -11.86 -2.21
N GLN A 130 16.19 -11.37 -1.44
CA GLN A 130 17.24 -12.21 -0.87
C GLN A 130 16.77 -12.93 0.40
N TYR A 131 16.98 -14.25 0.43
CA TYR A 131 16.83 -15.06 1.62
C TYR A 131 18.14 -15.09 2.41
N PHE A 132 18.12 -14.51 3.61
CA PHE A 132 19.30 -14.43 4.49
C PHE A 132 19.45 -15.64 5.44
N GLY A 133 18.63 -16.69 5.26
CA GLY A 133 18.62 -17.86 6.12
C GLY A 133 17.93 -17.65 7.47
N VAL A 134 17.96 -18.68 8.31
CA VAL A 134 17.36 -18.69 9.65
C VAL A 134 18.40 -19.20 10.65
N GLY A 135 18.56 -18.47 11.76
CA GLY A 135 19.46 -18.87 12.85
C GLY A 135 20.96 -18.68 12.53
N THR A 136 21.82 -19.31 13.33
CA THR A 136 23.27 -19.16 13.22
C THR A 136 23.90 -19.98 12.10
N GLU A 137 23.16 -20.91 11.51
CA GLU A 137 23.63 -21.73 10.38
C GLU A 137 23.88 -20.87 9.12
N SER A 138 23.11 -19.80 8.93
CA SER A 138 23.29 -18.88 7.79
C SER A 138 24.47 -17.92 7.95
N LEU A 139 25.10 -17.88 9.14
CA LEU A 139 26.32 -17.10 9.39
C LEU A 139 27.60 -17.87 9.03
N GLN A 140 27.48 -19.14 8.63
CA GLN A 140 28.63 -19.92 8.19
C GLN A 140 29.23 -19.34 6.90
N PRO A 141 30.56 -19.43 6.71
CA PRO A 141 31.19 -19.01 5.46
C PRO A 141 30.57 -19.72 4.24
N LEU A 142 30.42 -19.00 3.14
CA LEU A 142 29.88 -19.55 1.89
C LEU A 142 30.70 -20.77 1.43
N TYR A 143 30.00 -21.78 0.94
CA TYR A 143 30.61 -22.97 0.35
C TYR A 143 29.79 -23.44 -0.84
N PHE A 144 30.45 -24.09 -1.80
CA PHE A 144 29.80 -24.62 -2.99
C PHE A 144 30.42 -25.96 -3.41
N LYS A 145 29.70 -26.70 -4.23
CA LYS A 145 30.21 -27.89 -4.95
C LYS A 145 30.75 -27.44 -6.29
N ASP A 146 31.94 -27.88 -6.67
CA ASP A 146 32.53 -27.54 -7.97
C ASP A 146 31.54 -27.90 -9.10
N ARG A 147 31.19 -26.89 -9.92
CA ARG A 147 30.24 -26.96 -11.04
C ARG A 147 28.85 -27.49 -10.68
N ASN A 148 28.40 -27.26 -9.45
CA ASN A 148 27.08 -27.69 -8.94
C ASN A 148 26.82 -29.21 -9.08
N MET A 149 27.88 -30.02 -9.11
CA MET A 149 27.80 -31.47 -9.36
C MET A 149 27.84 -32.26 -8.05
N ASP A 150 26.98 -33.28 -7.93
CA ASP A 150 26.99 -34.16 -6.76
C ASP A 150 28.22 -35.06 -6.74
N GLY A 151 28.86 -35.19 -5.57
CA GLY A 151 30.13 -35.91 -5.40
C GLY A 151 31.38 -35.12 -5.79
N SER A 152 31.25 -33.87 -6.27
CA SER A 152 32.40 -33.01 -6.55
C SER A 152 33.00 -32.42 -5.27
N ARG A 153 34.19 -31.84 -5.41
CA ARG A 153 34.90 -31.18 -4.31
C ARG A 153 34.07 -30.02 -3.77
N ILE A 154 34.00 -29.94 -2.44
CA ILE A 154 33.38 -28.82 -1.74
C ILE A 154 34.44 -27.76 -1.47
N THR A 155 34.23 -26.56 -1.99
CA THR A 155 35.05 -25.38 -1.72
C THR A 155 34.39 -24.56 -0.61
N ARG A 156 35.13 -24.25 0.45
CA ARG A 156 34.66 -23.48 1.64
C ARG A 156 35.31 -22.11 1.68
N ASN A 157 34.73 -21.18 2.46
CA ASN A 157 35.19 -19.79 2.56
C ASN A 157 35.22 -19.09 1.20
N ALA A 158 34.22 -19.39 0.37
CA ALA A 158 34.10 -18.85 -0.98
C ALA A 158 33.69 -17.37 -0.96
N THR A 159 34.06 -16.64 -2.02
CA THR A 159 33.43 -15.36 -2.30
C THR A 159 32.01 -15.59 -2.83
N PHE A 160 31.15 -14.57 -2.74
CA PHE A 160 29.80 -14.63 -3.33
C PHE A 160 29.86 -14.86 -4.85
N SER A 161 30.83 -14.27 -5.54
CA SER A 161 31.02 -14.46 -6.99
C SER A 161 31.36 -15.91 -7.35
N ASP A 162 32.25 -16.55 -6.59
CA ASP A 162 32.59 -17.96 -6.82
C ASP A 162 31.41 -18.89 -6.54
N PHE A 163 30.67 -18.60 -5.47
CA PHE A 163 29.46 -19.33 -5.10
C PHE A 163 28.40 -19.27 -6.21
N GLU A 164 28.08 -18.06 -6.71
CA GLU A 164 27.09 -17.88 -7.79
C GLU A 164 27.55 -18.51 -9.11
N ASN A 165 28.82 -18.34 -9.48
CA ASN A 165 29.36 -18.96 -10.69
C ASN A 165 29.29 -20.49 -10.61
N ALA A 166 29.71 -21.08 -9.49
CA ALA A 166 29.62 -22.52 -9.30
C ALA A 166 28.18 -23.03 -9.34
N ASN A 167 27.22 -22.28 -8.78
CA ASN A 167 25.80 -22.63 -8.78
C ASN A 167 25.10 -22.42 -10.13
N SER A 168 25.67 -21.59 -11.03
CA SER A 168 25.13 -21.33 -12.38
C SER A 168 25.13 -22.56 -13.30
N TYR A 169 26.02 -23.51 -13.06
CA TYR A 169 26.13 -24.72 -13.87
C TYR A 169 24.90 -25.61 -13.72
N ALA A 170 24.30 -25.97 -14.85
CA ALA A 170 23.22 -26.94 -14.91
C ALA A 170 23.75 -28.36 -14.67
N ARG A 171 23.13 -29.09 -13.74
CA ARG A 171 23.39 -30.51 -13.49
C ARG A 171 22.37 -31.39 -14.23
N ASN A 172 22.89 -32.38 -14.95
CA ASN A 172 22.08 -33.47 -15.51
C ASN A 172 21.75 -34.47 -14.39
N ARG A 173 20.48 -34.76 -14.17
CA ARG A 173 20.03 -35.72 -13.14
C ARG A 173 19.88 -37.16 -13.65
N GLY A 174 20.21 -37.41 -14.92
CA GLY A 174 20.13 -38.71 -15.58
C GLY A 174 19.11 -38.74 -16.74
N PRO A 175 19.06 -39.84 -17.52
CA PRO A 175 18.15 -39.97 -18.65
C PRO A 175 16.69 -39.73 -18.25
N GLY A 176 15.99 -38.86 -18.99
CA GLY A 176 14.59 -38.52 -18.75
C GLY A 176 14.33 -37.55 -17.58
N LYS A 177 15.37 -37.01 -16.93
CA LYS A 177 15.23 -35.99 -15.89
C LYS A 177 15.67 -34.61 -16.36
N GLU A 178 15.02 -33.58 -15.83
CA GLU A 178 15.31 -32.19 -16.16
C GLU A 178 16.71 -31.77 -15.72
N PHE A 179 17.33 -30.90 -16.52
CA PHE A 179 18.51 -30.15 -16.11
C PHE A 179 18.09 -29.16 -15.02
N THR A 180 18.80 -29.17 -13.91
CA THR A 180 18.53 -28.27 -12.78
C THR A 180 19.75 -27.44 -12.46
N SER A 181 19.58 -26.19 -12.07
CA SER A 181 20.65 -25.32 -11.57
C SER A 181 20.28 -24.88 -10.15
N ASN A 182 21.28 -24.50 -9.34
CA ASN A 182 21.05 -23.92 -8.01
C ASN A 182 21.29 -22.40 -8.03
N GLN A 183 21.49 -21.82 -9.22
CA GLN A 183 21.55 -20.38 -9.40
C GLN A 183 20.29 -19.73 -8.84
N HIS A 184 20.44 -18.63 -8.09
CA HIS A 184 19.32 -17.94 -7.44
C HIS A 184 18.52 -18.81 -6.44
N TYR A 185 19.08 -19.92 -5.92
CA TYR A 185 18.41 -20.73 -4.90
C TYR A 185 18.10 -19.95 -3.61
N HIS A 186 18.79 -18.83 -3.40
CA HIS A 186 18.60 -17.93 -2.27
C HIS A 186 17.66 -16.75 -2.59
N ASP A 187 17.04 -16.72 -3.77
CA ASP A 187 16.06 -15.70 -4.12
C ASP A 187 14.65 -16.24 -3.92
N TYR A 188 13.76 -15.40 -3.40
CA TYR A 188 12.34 -15.69 -3.33
C TYR A 188 11.53 -14.65 -4.10
N GLN A 189 10.55 -15.15 -4.83
CA GLN A 189 9.53 -14.33 -5.47
C GLN A 189 8.40 -14.07 -4.48
N PHE A 190 7.93 -12.83 -4.49
CA PHE A 190 6.70 -12.45 -3.82
C PHE A 190 5.83 -11.70 -4.81
N GLU A 191 4.58 -12.12 -4.92
CA GLU A 191 3.58 -11.40 -5.68
C GLU A 191 2.27 -11.40 -4.89
N THR A 192 1.71 -10.22 -4.68
CA THR A 192 0.46 -10.08 -3.96
C THR A 192 -0.43 -9.05 -4.60
N THR A 193 -1.71 -9.39 -4.66
CA THR A 193 -2.76 -8.45 -4.97
C THR A 193 -3.64 -8.31 -3.75
N TYR A 194 -3.97 -7.08 -3.39
CA TYR A 194 -4.75 -6.81 -2.20
C TYR A 194 -5.77 -5.72 -2.44
N GLY A 195 -6.91 -5.86 -1.77
CA GLY A 195 -8.00 -4.91 -1.81
C GLY A 195 -8.45 -4.60 -0.39
N GLN A 196 -8.78 -3.34 -0.12
CA GLN A 196 -9.36 -2.91 1.14
C GLN A 196 -10.53 -1.98 0.85
N PHE A 197 -11.57 -2.10 1.66
CA PHE A 197 -12.73 -1.23 1.64
C PHE A 197 -13.08 -0.83 3.06
N ALA A 198 -13.36 0.45 3.27
CA ALA A 198 -13.78 0.98 4.56
C ALA A 198 -14.92 1.98 4.40
N LEU A 199 -15.82 1.95 5.37
CA LEU A 199 -16.95 2.84 5.53
C LEU A 199 -16.87 3.47 6.92
N ASP A 200 -16.83 4.80 6.98
CA ASP A 200 -16.94 5.53 8.23
C ASP A 200 -18.25 6.34 8.23
N LYS A 201 -18.92 6.46 9.38
CA LYS A 201 -20.05 7.37 9.59
C LYS A 201 -19.72 8.40 10.65
N THR A 202 -19.90 9.67 10.33
CA THR A 202 -19.81 10.76 11.31
C THR A 202 -21.10 10.81 12.14
N ILE A 203 -20.98 10.79 13.47
CA ILE A 203 -22.08 10.94 14.43
C ILE A 203 -21.77 12.09 15.38
N PHE A 204 -22.82 12.82 15.78
CA PHE A 204 -22.68 14.03 16.60
C PHE A 204 -21.63 15.02 16.05
N GLN A 205 -21.50 15.08 14.72
CA GLN A 205 -20.57 15.94 13.95
C GLN A 205 -19.07 15.70 14.15
N VAL A 206 -18.69 15.03 15.25
CA VAL A 206 -17.30 14.88 15.70
C VAL A 206 -16.84 13.43 15.68
N PHE A 207 -17.66 12.50 16.19
CA PHE A 207 -17.25 11.11 16.35
C PHE A 207 -17.39 10.35 15.03
N ARG A 208 -16.50 9.38 14.80
CA ARG A 208 -16.59 8.46 13.65
C ARG A 208 -16.73 7.03 14.13
N VAL A 209 -17.76 6.35 13.61
CA VAL A 209 -17.89 4.90 13.69
C VAL A 209 -17.42 4.34 12.37
N TRP A 210 -16.49 3.39 12.38
CA TRP A 210 -15.86 2.88 11.17
C TRP A 210 -15.89 1.35 11.15
N GLY A 211 -15.94 0.80 9.94
CA GLY A 211 -15.81 -0.61 9.67
C GLY A 211 -15.18 -0.82 8.30
N GLY A 212 -14.48 -1.93 8.11
CA GLY A 212 -13.83 -2.23 6.85
C GLY A 212 -13.46 -3.70 6.71
N SER A 213 -13.12 -4.09 5.49
CA SER A 213 -12.68 -5.42 5.13
C SER A 213 -11.52 -5.34 4.16
N GLY A 214 -10.61 -6.31 4.21
CA GLY A 214 -9.53 -6.45 3.25
C GLY A 214 -9.36 -7.89 2.80
N VAL A 215 -8.90 -8.06 1.56
CA VAL A 215 -8.55 -9.34 0.96
C VAL A 215 -7.10 -9.26 0.49
N PHE A 216 -6.33 -10.32 0.74
CA PHE A 216 -4.96 -10.45 0.30
C PHE A 216 -4.84 -11.78 -0.44
N GLU A 217 -4.47 -11.73 -1.71
CA GLU A 217 -4.13 -12.90 -2.49
C GLU A 217 -2.62 -12.92 -2.69
N LYS A 218 -1.97 -14.01 -2.29
CA LYS A 218 -0.54 -14.20 -2.41
C LYS A 218 -0.28 -15.29 -3.43
N PHE A 219 0.40 -14.92 -4.51
CA PHE A 219 0.93 -15.87 -5.48
C PHE A 219 2.33 -16.28 -5.04
N ARG A 220 2.61 -17.58 -5.12
CA ARG A 220 3.82 -18.22 -4.57
C ARG A 220 4.86 -18.44 -5.65
#